data_AF-A0A6S7INN3-F1
#
_entry.id   AF-A0A6S7INN3-F1
#
_cell.length_a   1.000
_cell.length_b   1.000
_cell.length_c   1.000
_cell.angle_alpha   90.00
_cell.angle_beta   90.00
_cell.angle_gamma   90.00
#
_symmetry.space_group_name_H-M   'P 1'
#
loop_
_entity.id
_entity.type
_entity.pdbx_description
1 polymer ?
#
loop_
_entity_poly.entity_id
_entity_poly.type
_entity_poly.pdbx_seq_one_letter_code
_entity_poly.pdbx_strand_id
1 'polypeptide(L)'
;MSTDGGGFALLAHKTSAITWTVPSNYTRVDPFTSHQWSSVLGNASIMDFRVQVSTSNNFSDTKAHWLLRLNNSRPLKELMVLGKGGCDSSSPGIGDVAFVKNLMTEHVVTRSFRCSKFGLAHSPESMIGW
;
A
#
# COMPACT_ATOMS: atom_id res chain seq x y z
N MET A 1 2.87 18.83 -0.06
CA MET A 1 1.76 18.61 0.90
C MET A 1 0.53 19.26 0.28
N SER A 2 -0.54 18.59 -0.11
CA SER A 2 -1.14 17.36 0.40
C SER A 2 -1.94 16.63 -0.68
N THR A 3 -1.91 15.30 -0.64
CA THR A 3 -2.99 14.50 -1.20
C THR A 3 -4.17 14.58 -0.23
N ASP A 4 -5.25 15.28 -0.60
CA ASP A 4 -6.51 15.36 0.16
C ASP A 4 -6.35 15.84 1.63
N GLY A 5 -5.98 17.11 1.83
CA GLY A 5 -5.98 17.74 3.16
C GLY A 5 -4.84 17.37 4.12
N GLY A 6 -4.06 16.31 3.86
CA GLY A 6 -2.91 15.90 4.66
C GLY A 6 -3.17 14.64 5.49
N GLY A 7 -2.42 14.44 6.57
CA GLY A 7 -2.66 13.33 7.52
C GLY A 7 -2.09 11.95 7.14
N PHE A 8 -1.47 11.82 5.95
CA PHE A 8 -0.77 10.61 5.55
C PHE A 8 0.73 10.90 5.34
N ALA A 9 1.58 9.99 5.82
CA ALA A 9 2.99 9.99 5.49
C ALA A 9 3.22 9.18 4.21
N LEU A 10 3.99 9.74 3.27
CA LEU A 10 4.38 9.02 2.06
C LEU A 10 5.42 7.97 2.42
N LEU A 11 5.06 6.70 2.20
CA LEU A 11 5.90 5.56 2.52
C LEU A 11 6.69 5.03 1.33
N ALA A 12 6.08 5.10 0.15
CA ALA A 12 6.65 4.57 -1.06
C ALA A 12 6.13 5.32 -2.29
N HIS A 13 6.97 5.44 -3.31
CA HIS A 13 6.63 6.03 -4.58
C HIS A 13 7.26 5.23 -5.72
N LYS A 14 6.51 5.02 -6.80
CA LYS A 14 6.98 4.35 -8.00
C LYS A 14 6.25 4.86 -9.24
N THR A 15 7.00 5.03 -10.33
CA THR A 15 6.51 5.55 -11.62
C THR A 15 6.45 4.49 -12.72
N SER A 16 6.86 3.24 -12.46
CA SER A 16 6.84 2.13 -13.43
C SER A 16 6.05 0.93 -12.91
N ALA A 17 5.54 0.09 -13.82
CA ALA A 17 4.74 -1.10 -13.48
C ALA A 17 5.57 -2.37 -13.19
N ILE A 18 6.89 -2.37 -13.42
CA ILE A 18 7.78 -3.53 -13.27
C ILE A 18 7.76 -4.07 -11.82
N THR A 19 8.04 -5.35 -11.59
CA THR A 19 8.16 -5.94 -10.24
C THR A 19 9.03 -5.10 -9.28
N TRP A 20 8.57 -4.94 -8.05
CA TRP A 20 9.25 -4.20 -6.99
C TRP A 20 10.46 -4.98 -6.47
N THR A 21 11.65 -4.48 -6.78
CA THR A 21 12.85 -4.68 -5.96
C THR A 21 13.31 -3.30 -5.53
N VAL A 22 12.50 -2.65 -4.69
CA VAL A 22 12.84 -1.31 -4.21
C VAL A 22 13.71 -1.46 -2.96
N PRO A 23 14.97 -1.00 -2.98
CA PRO A 23 15.81 -1.05 -1.80
C PRO A 23 15.17 -0.22 -0.69
N SER A 24 14.86 -0.89 0.42
CA SER A 24 14.42 -0.22 1.63
C SER A 24 15.60 0.54 2.22
N ASN A 25 15.43 1.83 2.50
CA ASN A 25 16.42 2.63 3.20
C ASN A 25 15.77 3.42 4.37
N TYR A 26 16.61 3.94 5.25
CA TYR A 26 16.17 4.71 6.42
C TYR A 26 15.92 6.20 6.12
N THR A 27 15.63 6.56 4.86
CA THR A 27 15.39 7.96 4.46
C THR A 27 13.91 8.21 4.21
N ARG A 28 13.44 9.45 4.38
CA ARG A 28 12.05 9.82 4.08
C ARG A 28 11.82 9.81 2.58
N VAL A 29 10.63 9.36 2.17
CA VAL A 29 10.24 9.38 0.76
C VAL A 29 9.79 10.77 0.34
N ASP A 30 10.45 11.31 -0.69
CA ASP A 30 9.98 12.45 -1.46
C ASP A 30 9.10 11.97 -2.64
N PRO A 31 7.93 12.62 -2.89
CA PRO A 31 6.99 12.23 -3.94
C PRO A 31 7.51 12.41 -5.37
N PHE A 32 8.55 13.21 -5.59
CA PHE A 32 9.04 13.56 -6.92
C PHE A 32 10.42 12.98 -7.22
N THR A 33 10.99 12.18 -6.32
CA THR A 33 12.27 11.49 -6.52
C THR A 33 12.11 10.07 -7.08
N SER A 34 13.24 9.41 -7.33
CA SER A 34 13.31 8.02 -7.79
C SER A 34 12.59 7.02 -6.86
N HIS A 35 12.34 5.81 -7.38
CA HIS A 35 11.59 4.76 -6.68
C HIS A 35 12.23 4.45 -5.33
N GLN A 36 11.44 4.52 -4.26
CA GLN A 36 11.93 4.29 -2.91
C GLN A 36 10.84 3.78 -1.98
N TRP A 37 11.27 2.99 -0.99
CA TRP A 37 10.47 2.56 0.14
C TRP A 37 11.20 2.97 1.42
N SER A 38 10.52 3.71 2.28
CA SER A 38 11.12 4.14 3.55
C SER A 38 10.86 3.14 4.66
N SER A 39 11.92 2.65 5.31
CA SER A 39 11.79 1.87 6.55
C SER A 39 11.79 2.72 7.81
N VAL A 40 11.95 4.05 7.70
CA VAL A 40 12.04 4.95 8.87
C VAL A 40 10.80 4.87 9.77
N LEU A 41 9.65 4.55 9.18
CA LEU A 41 8.38 4.42 9.87
C LEU A 41 8.05 2.98 10.27
N GLY A 42 8.98 2.03 10.20
CA GLY A 42 8.72 0.61 10.44
C GLY A 42 8.08 0.30 11.81
N ASN A 43 8.46 1.03 12.86
CA ASN A 43 7.85 0.87 14.19
C ASN A 43 6.63 1.77 14.43
N ALA A 44 6.28 2.65 13.49
CA ALA A 44 5.09 3.50 13.62
C ALA A 44 3.84 2.63 13.56
N SER A 45 2.93 2.85 14.52
CA SER A 45 1.64 2.18 14.52
C SER A 45 0.77 2.77 13.41
N ILE A 46 0.29 1.92 12.52
CA ILE A 46 -0.62 2.30 11.43
C ILE A 46 -2.01 1.77 11.70
N MET A 47 -3.00 2.52 11.25
CA MET A 47 -4.42 2.14 11.29
C MET A 47 -5.05 2.24 9.91
N ASP A 48 -4.53 3.15 9.09
CA ASP A 48 -4.99 3.42 7.75
C ASP A 48 -3.81 3.24 6.78
N PHE A 49 -4.04 2.49 5.71
CA PHE A 49 -3.09 2.33 4.62
C PHE A 49 -3.71 2.80 3.32
N ARG A 50 -3.03 3.71 2.61
CA ARG A 50 -3.56 4.40 1.43
C ARG A 50 -2.73 4.04 0.20
N VAL A 51 -3.40 3.71 -0.89
CA VAL A 51 -2.77 3.45 -2.19
C VAL A 51 -3.41 4.37 -3.22
N GLN A 52 -2.58 5.09 -3.97
CA GLN A 52 -3.01 5.94 -5.07
C GLN A 52 -2.20 5.61 -6.32
N VAL A 53 -2.89 5.46 -7.44
CA VAL A 53 -2.30 5.16 -8.75
C VAL A 53 -2.76 6.23 -9.73
N SER A 54 -1.79 6.81 -10.45
CA SER A 54 -2.01 7.84 -11.46
C SER A 54 -1.18 7.56 -12.69
N THR A 55 -1.68 7.95 -13.86
CA THR A 55 -0.93 7.97 -15.14
C THR A 55 -0.08 9.23 -15.29
N SER A 56 -0.28 10.22 -14.42
CA SER A 56 0.38 11.53 -14.44
C SER A 56 1.17 11.78 -13.14
N ASN A 57 2.34 12.42 -13.26
CA ASN A 57 3.24 12.69 -12.13
C ASN A 57 2.67 13.68 -11.10
N ASN A 58 1.70 14.50 -11.51
CA ASN A 58 1.00 15.46 -10.65
C ASN A 58 -0.31 14.90 -10.07
N PHE A 59 -0.58 13.60 -10.26
CA PHE A 59 -1.78 12.92 -9.78
C PHE A 59 -3.12 13.47 -10.32
N SER A 60 -3.10 14.35 -11.33
CA SER A 60 -4.33 14.93 -11.89
C SER A 60 -5.19 13.87 -12.60
N ASP A 61 -4.56 12.81 -13.11
CA ASP A 61 -5.21 11.66 -13.73
C ASP A 61 -5.11 10.41 -12.85
N THR A 62 -5.57 10.54 -11.61
CA THR A 62 -5.67 9.41 -10.68
C THR A 62 -6.67 8.38 -11.22
N LYS A 63 -6.24 7.13 -11.35
CA LYS A 63 -7.07 5.99 -11.83
C LYS A 63 -7.57 5.09 -10.71
N ALA A 64 -6.84 5.04 -9.61
CA ALA A 64 -7.24 4.27 -8.44
C ALA A 64 -6.81 5.00 -7.17
N HIS A 65 -7.70 4.98 -6.17
CA HIS A 65 -7.44 5.62 -4.90
C HIS A 65 -8.19 4.90 -3.78
N TRP A 66 -7.46 4.13 -2.99
CA TRP A 66 -8.03 3.26 -1.97
C TRP A 66 -7.45 3.54 -0.60
N LEU A 67 -8.34 3.48 0.39
CA LEU A 67 -8.02 3.48 1.81
C LEU A 67 -8.40 2.13 2.40
N LEU A 68 -7.43 1.42 2.95
CA LEU A 68 -7.61 0.22 3.73
C LEU A 68 -7.59 0.61 5.21
N ARG A 69 -8.73 0.49 5.89
CA ARG A 69 -8.83 0.64 7.34
C ARG A 69 -8.55 -0.69 8.01
N LEU A 70 -7.53 -0.79 8.85
CA LEU A 70 -7.27 -2.01 9.63
C LEU A 70 -8.27 -2.15 10.78
N ASN A 71 -8.60 -3.38 11.19
CA ASN A 71 -9.39 -3.61 12.41
C ASN A 71 -8.60 -3.21 13.65
N ASN A 72 -7.32 -3.58 13.68
CA ASN A 72 -6.41 -3.30 14.78
C ASN A 72 -5.22 -2.51 14.26
N SER A 73 -4.77 -1.55 15.07
CA SER A 73 -3.52 -0.88 14.75
C SER A 73 -2.35 -1.86 14.90
N ARG A 74 -1.40 -1.80 13.98
CA ARG A 74 -0.16 -2.58 14.07
C ARG A 74 1.04 -1.80 13.54
N PRO A 75 2.28 -2.16 13.94
CA PRO A 75 3.47 -1.55 13.38
C PRO A 75 3.53 -1.70 11.86
N LEU A 76 4.01 -0.68 11.15
CA LEU A 76 4.13 -0.71 9.69
C LEU A 76 5.03 -1.85 9.18
N LYS A 77 6.07 -2.22 9.92
CA LYS A 77 6.92 -3.38 9.60
C LYS A 77 6.13 -4.70 9.57
N GLU A 78 4.95 -4.72 10.17
CA GLU A 78 4.00 -5.84 10.20
C GLU A 78 2.77 -5.56 9.32
N LEU A 79 2.85 -4.61 8.39
CA LEU A 79 1.77 -4.29 7.43
C LEU A 79 1.32 -5.55 6.69
N MET A 80 2.28 -6.36 6.25
CA MET A 80 2.05 -7.64 5.58
C MET A 80 1.90 -8.74 6.63
N VAL A 81 0.83 -9.53 6.52
CA VAL A 81 0.52 -10.65 7.40
C VAL A 81 0.44 -11.95 6.61
N LEU A 82 0.83 -13.06 7.24
CA LEU A 82 0.81 -14.40 6.65
C LEU A 82 -0.01 -15.33 7.54
N GLY A 83 -0.92 -16.12 6.94
CA GLY A 83 -1.75 -17.10 7.65
C GLY A 83 -2.73 -16.51 8.67
N LYS A 84 -2.96 -15.20 8.67
CA LYS A 84 -3.82 -14.49 9.62
C LYS A 84 -4.55 -13.32 8.97
N GLY A 85 -5.58 -12.80 9.64
CA GLY A 85 -6.33 -11.63 9.16
C GLY A 85 -7.03 -11.86 7.82
N GLY A 86 -7.40 -13.10 7.49
CA GLY A 86 -8.01 -13.45 6.20
C GLY A 86 -7.02 -13.73 5.07
N CYS A 87 -5.71 -13.56 5.29
CA CYS A 87 -4.66 -14.01 4.38
C CYS A 87 -4.36 -15.50 4.58
N ASP A 88 -4.01 -16.20 3.50
CA ASP A 88 -3.60 -17.59 3.55
C ASP A 88 -2.16 -17.76 4.07
N SER A 89 -1.77 -19.00 4.37
CA SER A 89 -0.43 -19.34 4.88
C SER A 89 0.65 -19.39 3.80
N SER A 90 0.29 -19.21 2.53
CA SER A 90 1.18 -19.36 1.37
C SER A 90 1.59 -18.05 0.71
N SER A 91 0.90 -16.95 1.01
CA SER A 91 1.13 -15.64 0.39
C SER A 91 0.90 -14.52 1.40
N PRO A 92 1.92 -13.70 1.71
CA PRO A 92 1.74 -12.56 2.60
C PRO A 92 0.83 -11.52 1.95
N GLY A 93 0.09 -10.79 2.78
CA GLY A 93 -0.81 -9.76 2.28
C GLY A 93 -1.25 -8.73 3.32
N ILE A 94 -1.93 -7.67 2.90
CA ILE A 94 -2.59 -6.76 3.84
C ILE A 94 -3.97 -7.35 4.14
N GLY A 95 -4.02 -8.08 5.25
CA GLY A 95 -5.25 -8.59 5.86
C GLY A 95 -5.59 -7.84 7.16
N ASP A 96 -6.63 -8.33 7.83
CA ASP A 96 -7.25 -7.74 9.03
C ASP A 96 -7.76 -6.32 8.76
N VAL A 97 -8.54 -6.18 7.68
CA VAL A 97 -9.07 -4.92 7.17
C VAL A 97 -10.55 -4.82 7.55
N ALA A 98 -10.92 -3.76 8.27
CA ALA A 98 -12.29 -3.44 8.64
C ALA A 98 -13.13 -3.02 7.44
N PHE A 99 -12.56 -2.19 6.56
CA PHE A 99 -13.18 -1.80 5.31
C PHE A 99 -12.18 -1.27 4.30
N VAL A 100 -12.57 -1.31 3.02
CA VAL A 100 -11.89 -0.62 1.94
C VAL A 100 -12.80 0.51 1.45
N LYS A 101 -12.28 1.73 1.41
CA LYS A 101 -12.96 2.92 0.89
C LYS A 101 -12.30 3.35 -0.41
N ASN A 102 -13.09 3.58 -1.45
CA ASN A 102 -12.64 4.26 -2.65
C ASN A 102 -12.72 5.77 -2.40
N LEU A 103 -11.58 6.45 -2.39
CA LEU A 103 -11.49 7.88 -2.13
C LEU A 103 -11.68 8.73 -3.41
N MET A 104 -11.80 8.11 -4.58
CA MET A 104 -12.28 8.83 -5.77
C MET A 104 -13.79 9.06 -5.71
N THR A 105 -14.53 8.13 -5.09
CA THR A 105 -15.99 8.19 -4.97
C THR A 105 -16.48 8.42 -3.54
N GLU A 106 -15.57 8.51 -2.57
CA GLU A 106 -15.86 8.65 -1.14
C GLU A 106 -16.72 7.54 -0.51
N HIS A 107 -16.82 6.37 -1.16
CA HIS A 107 -17.67 5.26 -0.71
C HIS A 107 -16.88 4.04 -0.21
N VAL A 108 -17.42 3.40 0.83
CA VAL A 108 -16.94 2.08 1.27
C VAL A 108 -17.34 1.04 0.22
N VAL A 109 -16.33 0.47 -0.46
CA VAL A 109 -16.55 -0.52 -1.53
C VAL A 109 -16.74 -1.93 -0.97
N THR A 110 -16.16 -2.22 0.21
CA THR A 110 -16.38 -3.50 0.90
C THR A 110 -16.03 -3.42 2.38
N ARG A 111 -16.71 -4.23 3.20
CA ARG A 111 -16.40 -4.53 4.61
C ARG A 111 -16.01 -6.00 4.83
N SER A 112 -16.10 -6.82 3.80
CA SER A 112 -15.78 -8.25 3.81
C SER A 112 -14.43 -8.54 3.14
N PHE A 113 -13.54 -7.55 3.15
CA PHE A 113 -12.22 -7.66 2.54
C PHE A 113 -11.39 -8.72 3.25
N ARG A 114 -10.97 -9.77 2.52
CA ARG A 114 -10.23 -10.88 3.14
C ARG A 114 -8.75 -10.59 3.24
N CYS A 115 -8.09 -10.30 2.12
CA CYS A 115 -6.66 -10.07 2.07
C CYS A 115 -6.28 -9.46 0.73
N SER A 116 -5.45 -8.40 0.73
CA SER A 116 -4.76 -8.01 -0.49
C SER A 116 -3.57 -8.95 -0.63
N LYS A 117 -3.72 -9.99 -1.44
CA LYS A 117 -2.59 -10.88 -1.72
C LYS A 117 -1.61 -10.12 -2.59
N PHE A 118 -0.41 -9.95 -2.07
CA PHE A 118 0.73 -9.61 -2.91
C PHE A 118 1.34 -10.95 -3.28
N GLY A 119 1.26 -11.30 -4.57
CA GLY A 119 1.58 -12.64 -5.06
C GLY A 119 3.08 -12.96 -5.03
N LEU A 120 3.39 -14.26 -5.00
CA LEU A 120 4.72 -14.84 -5.20
C LEU A 120 5.36 -14.32 -6.49
N ALA A 121 6.35 -13.44 -6.38
CA ALA A 121 7.20 -13.07 -7.50
C ALA A 121 8.15 -14.22 -7.88
N HIS A 122 7.65 -15.39 -8.29
CA HIS A 122 8.48 -16.51 -8.80
C HIS A 122 7.83 -17.26 -9.98
N SER A 123 6.99 -16.59 -10.78
CA SER A 123 6.84 -16.95 -12.20
C SER A 123 7.42 -15.82 -13.06
N PRO A 124 8.35 -16.10 -14.00
CA PRO A 124 8.89 -15.12 -14.95
C PRO A 124 7.82 -14.40 -15.79
N GLU A 125 6.60 -14.94 -15.86
CA GLU A 125 5.51 -14.45 -16.72
C GLU A 125 4.66 -13.37 -16.05
N SER A 126 4.75 -13.18 -14.72
CA SER A 126 3.77 -12.38 -13.98
C SER A 126 4.00 -10.87 -14.01
N MET A 127 5.21 -10.40 -14.35
CA MET A 127 5.67 -9.00 -14.58
C MET A 127 5.16 -7.86 -13.67
N ILE A 128 4.38 -8.12 -12.62
CA ILE A 128 3.95 -7.21 -11.56
C ILE A 128 3.89 -8.01 -10.26
N GLY A 129 4.96 -7.97 -9.49
CA GLY A 129 4.97 -8.28 -8.06
C GLY A 129 5.30 -7.02 -7.27
N TRP A 130 4.79 -6.93 -6.04
CA TRP A 130 5.34 -6.01 -5.04
C TRP A 130 6.44 -6.70 -4.25
#